data_AF-A0A956H8F0-F1
#
_entry.id   AF-A0A956H8F0-F1
#
_cell.length_a   1.000
_cell.length_b   1.000
_cell.length_c   1.000
_cell.angle_alpha   90.00
_cell.angle_beta   90.00
_cell.angle_gamma   90.00
#
_symmetry.space_group_name_H-M   'P 1'
#
loop_
_entity.id
_entity.type
_entity.pdbx_description
1 polymer ?
#
loop_
_entity_poly.entity_id
_entity_poly.type
_entity_poly.pdbx_seq_one_letter_code
_entity_poly.pdbx_strand_id
1 'polypeptide(L)'
;VESGMKFFVAKVDVEKVQFVAQPDGSKRATLSPLRVHYDSDQFALPIRLGLINAPAGEGQGQGAQDLLVHILARNTRYQVANYPNVTIPTNLEVKDETRDHFGQFYVSLFDHTLGQNPKAVVTEYAWSASSCDPCPEPALTLEELVTLGVDVLPTYAGKFGPNAKVDESLQWSVPSDFVLTRLHARYDASSLGEDLVFAEAPAIAGGREFLQEDGKLEQGAVPQPGGSNNFQGRYIIRHPWTGAIACENPQRGVWGGPPEDRQGKPTPTLARRAAGVDRSASLGSFVTAESSKLLGVTMLDAPAADSGDGGGADDGADGAKDEEATKTEESAKTDAAPEPAADKAPQEKAD
;
A
#
# COMPACT_ATOMS: atom_id res chain seq x y z
N VAL A 1 -1.38 34.09 3.19
CA VAL A 1 -2.26 35.26 3.43
C VAL A 1 -2.35 36.14 2.21
N GLU A 2 -1.23 36.62 1.67
CA GLU A 2 -1.25 37.44 0.43
C GLU A 2 -1.79 36.67 -0.79
N SER A 3 -1.64 35.35 -0.82
CA SER A 3 -2.28 34.45 -1.81
C SER A 3 -3.72 34.05 -1.45
N GLY A 4 -4.39 34.75 -0.52
CA GLY A 4 -5.74 34.40 -0.04
C GLY A 4 -5.80 33.22 0.95
N MET A 5 -4.69 32.51 1.18
CA MET A 5 -4.66 31.39 2.15
C MET A 5 -4.77 31.88 3.60
N LYS A 6 -5.53 31.12 4.41
CA LYS A 6 -5.67 31.32 5.86
C LYS A 6 -4.80 30.34 6.64
N PHE A 7 -4.27 30.78 7.76
CA PHE A 7 -3.57 29.89 8.69
C PHE A 7 -4.57 29.23 9.64
N PHE A 8 -4.46 27.92 9.78
CA PHE A 8 -5.11 27.17 10.83
C PHE A 8 -4.06 26.76 11.86
N VAL A 9 -4.25 27.16 13.11
CA VAL A 9 -3.33 26.85 14.21
C VAL A 9 -4.09 26.00 15.23
N ALA A 10 -3.61 24.79 15.44
CA ALA A 10 -4.10 23.90 16.50
C ALA A 10 -3.08 23.89 17.65
N LYS A 11 -3.54 24.16 18.88
CA LYS A 11 -2.72 24.03 20.08
C LYS A 11 -2.91 22.63 20.67
N VAL A 12 -1.81 21.92 20.89
CA VAL A 12 -1.82 20.61 21.56
C VAL A 12 -1.72 20.81 23.08
N ASP A 13 -2.60 20.14 23.81
CA ASP A 13 -2.54 20.01 25.26
C ASP A 13 -1.65 18.82 25.62
N VAL A 14 -0.41 19.10 26.02
CA VAL A 14 0.63 18.09 26.27
C VAL A 14 0.29 17.13 27.41
N GLU A 15 -0.57 17.54 28.35
CA GLU A 15 -1.01 16.70 29.48
C GLU A 15 -1.94 15.56 29.02
N LYS A 16 -2.55 15.69 27.84
CA LYS A 16 -3.46 14.70 27.26
C LYS A 16 -2.82 13.85 26.17
N VAL A 17 -1.58 14.12 25.81
CA VAL A 17 -0.86 13.37 24.77
C VAL A 17 -0.57 11.97 25.29
N GLN A 18 -1.03 10.97 24.56
CA GLN A 18 -0.73 9.58 24.85
C GLN A 18 0.50 9.13 24.07
N PHE A 19 1.39 8.44 24.76
CA PHE A 19 2.55 7.80 24.17
C PHE A 19 2.25 6.32 23.93
N VAL A 20 1.97 5.98 22.69
CA VAL A 20 1.60 4.62 22.28
C VAL A 20 2.86 3.84 21.96
N ALA A 21 2.98 2.64 22.53
CA ALA A 21 4.03 1.70 22.20
C ALA A 21 3.90 1.27 20.74
N GLN A 22 4.99 1.41 20.00
CA GLN A 22 5.11 0.99 18.63
C GLN A 22 5.58 -0.48 18.57
N PRO A 23 5.38 -1.17 17.43
CA PRO A 23 5.87 -2.53 17.24
C PRO A 23 7.40 -2.71 17.30
N ASP A 24 8.18 -1.63 17.40
CA ASP A 24 9.64 -1.62 17.59
C ASP A 24 10.04 -1.36 19.07
N GLY A 25 9.06 -1.33 19.98
CA GLY A 25 9.27 -1.04 21.40
C GLY A 25 9.41 0.46 21.72
N SER A 26 9.56 1.33 20.72
CA SER A 26 9.58 2.78 20.93
C SER A 26 8.21 3.29 21.36
N LYS A 27 8.16 4.40 22.10
CA LYS A 27 6.91 5.09 22.42
C LYS A 27 6.82 6.37 21.61
N ARG A 28 5.75 6.54 20.85
CA ARG A 28 5.51 7.76 20.06
C ARG A 28 4.27 8.47 20.54
N ALA A 29 4.35 9.81 20.59
CA ALA A 29 3.20 10.64 20.85
C ALA A 29 2.19 10.46 19.71
N THR A 30 0.96 10.09 20.07
CA THR A 30 -0.15 9.97 19.12
C THR A 30 -1.08 11.17 19.31
N LEU A 31 -1.37 11.87 18.21
CA LEU A 31 -2.31 12.98 18.18
C LEU A 31 -3.54 12.56 17.36
N SER A 32 -4.71 13.05 17.75
CA SER A 32 -5.92 12.88 16.94
C SER A 32 -5.75 13.60 15.59
N PRO A 33 -6.17 12.97 14.48
CA PRO A 33 -6.11 13.61 13.17
C PRO A 33 -7.03 14.84 13.12
N LEU A 34 -6.60 15.86 12.37
CA LEU A 34 -7.40 17.05 12.12
C LEU A 34 -8.02 16.92 10.74
N ARG A 35 -9.36 16.98 10.68
CA ARG A 35 -10.12 16.96 9.44
C ARG A 35 -10.60 18.37 9.12
N VAL A 36 -10.21 18.89 7.96
CA VAL A 36 -10.64 20.20 7.45
C VAL A 36 -11.16 20.04 6.02
N HIS A 37 -12.18 20.81 5.66
CA HIS A 37 -12.67 20.89 4.29
C HIS A 37 -12.84 22.36 3.91
N TYR A 38 -12.53 22.68 2.66
CA TYR A 38 -12.67 24.01 2.09
C TYR A 38 -12.71 23.90 0.56
N ASP A 39 -13.33 24.88 -0.08
CA ASP A 39 -13.31 24.99 -1.54
C ASP A 39 -12.07 25.78 -2.00
N SER A 40 -11.45 25.34 -3.09
CA SER A 40 -10.28 25.98 -3.69
C SER A 40 -10.26 25.77 -5.20
N ASP A 41 -9.89 26.81 -5.95
CA ASP A 41 -9.71 26.73 -7.40
C ASP A 41 -8.49 25.89 -7.80
N GLN A 42 -7.56 25.68 -6.86
CA GLN A 42 -6.35 24.90 -7.06
C GLN A 42 -6.25 23.79 -6.02
N PHE A 43 -5.98 22.57 -6.46
CA PHE A 43 -5.65 21.46 -5.58
C PHE A 43 -4.14 21.42 -5.34
N ALA A 44 -3.71 21.91 -4.17
CA ALA A 44 -2.30 21.98 -3.81
C ALA A 44 -2.10 21.71 -2.31
N LEU A 45 -0.92 21.19 -1.96
CA LEU A 45 -0.49 21.01 -0.58
C LEU A 45 0.58 22.06 -0.25
N PRO A 46 0.29 23.02 0.64
CA PRO A 46 1.25 24.04 1.04
C PRO A 46 2.30 23.46 2.00
N ILE A 47 3.47 23.11 1.46
CA ILE A 47 4.55 22.44 2.21
C ILE A 47 5.70 23.39 2.59
N ARG A 48 5.75 24.61 2.02
CA ARG A 48 6.83 25.59 2.24
C ARG A 48 7.10 25.94 3.71
N LEU A 49 6.08 25.89 4.56
CA LEU A 49 6.26 26.14 6.00
C LEU A 49 6.84 24.94 6.74
N GLY A 50 6.57 23.72 6.26
CA GLY A 50 7.20 22.50 6.76
C GLY A 50 8.70 22.49 6.46
N LEU A 51 9.07 22.97 5.27
CA LEU A 51 10.45 23.08 4.79
C LEU A 51 11.35 23.95 5.67
N ILE A 52 10.83 25.04 6.24
CA ILE A 52 11.58 25.92 7.17
C ILE A 52 12.00 25.18 8.44
N ASN A 53 11.23 24.17 8.85
CA ASN A 53 11.55 23.36 10.03
C ASN A 53 12.35 22.09 9.69
N ALA A 54 12.64 21.84 8.41
CA ALA A 54 13.51 20.74 8.02
C ALA A 54 14.96 21.06 8.42
N PRO A 55 15.66 20.19 9.16
CA PRO A 55 17.05 20.43 9.53
C PRO A 55 17.89 20.65 8.26
N ALA A 56 18.77 21.66 8.29
CA ALA A 56 19.79 21.81 7.26
C ALA A 56 20.73 20.60 7.36
N GLY A 57 20.73 19.75 6.34
CA GLY A 57 21.58 18.57 6.32
C GLY A 57 23.03 18.92 6.03
N GLU A 58 23.93 18.71 6.99
CA GLU A 58 25.36 18.55 6.69
C GLU A 58 25.60 17.07 6.30
N GLY A 59 25.63 16.79 5.00
CA GLY A 59 25.95 15.47 4.45
C GLY A 59 24.77 14.49 4.26
N GLN A 60 25.07 13.38 3.58
CA GLN A 60 24.17 12.30 3.11
C GLN A 60 22.84 12.15 3.86
N GLY A 61 21.81 12.90 3.47
CA GLY A 61 20.41 12.65 3.85
C GLY A 61 20.01 12.94 5.31
N GLN A 62 20.89 13.51 6.15
CA GLN A 62 20.50 13.98 7.48
C GLN A 62 19.61 15.21 7.36
N GLY A 63 18.45 15.21 8.02
CA GLY A 63 17.49 16.33 7.99
C GLY A 63 16.45 16.29 6.86
N ALA A 64 16.54 15.34 5.93
CA ALA A 64 15.49 15.16 4.93
C ALA A 64 14.24 14.50 5.55
N GLN A 65 13.08 15.05 5.24
CA GLN A 65 11.76 14.59 5.67
C GLN A 65 11.08 13.84 4.54
N ASP A 66 10.40 12.75 4.89
CA ASP A 66 9.51 12.00 4.01
C ASP A 66 8.09 12.55 4.14
N LEU A 67 7.46 12.84 3.02
CA LEU A 67 6.07 13.26 2.91
C LEU A 67 5.29 12.24 2.11
N LEU A 68 4.35 11.60 2.78
CA LEU A 68 3.38 10.70 2.18
C LEU A 68 2.08 11.45 1.96
N VAL A 69 1.58 11.43 0.73
CA VAL A 69 0.30 12.02 0.35
C VAL A 69 -0.59 10.91 -0.18
N HIS A 70 -1.73 10.72 0.48
CA HIS A 70 -2.79 9.83 0.02
C HIS A 70 -3.90 10.67 -0.58
N ILE A 71 -4.22 10.41 -1.83
CA ILE A 71 -5.30 11.10 -2.56
C ILE A 71 -6.37 10.08 -2.89
N LEU A 72 -7.58 10.30 -2.37
CA LEU A 72 -8.79 9.62 -2.77
C LEU A 72 -9.53 10.52 -3.76
N ALA A 73 -9.60 10.11 -5.02
CA ALA A 73 -10.28 10.85 -6.06
C ALA A 73 -11.22 9.97 -6.87
N ARG A 74 -12.31 10.54 -7.36
CA ARG A 74 -13.32 9.79 -8.10
C ARG A 74 -12.80 9.41 -9.49
N ASN A 75 -12.76 8.11 -9.79
CA ASN A 75 -12.46 7.50 -11.09
C ASN A 75 -11.09 7.86 -11.70
N THR A 76 -10.22 8.56 -10.98
CA THR A 76 -8.95 9.05 -11.51
C THR A 76 -7.88 9.05 -10.43
N ARG A 77 -6.63 8.85 -10.84
CA ARG A 77 -5.48 9.04 -9.96
C ARG A 77 -4.95 10.46 -10.10
N TYR A 78 -4.16 10.89 -9.14
CA TYR A 78 -3.48 12.17 -9.19
C TYR A 78 -1.97 11.99 -9.28
N GLN A 79 -1.29 13.03 -9.73
CA GLN A 79 0.15 13.18 -9.68
C GLN A 79 0.47 14.65 -9.41
N VAL A 80 1.74 15.00 -9.18
CA VAL A 80 2.12 16.41 -9.06
C VAL A 80 2.33 17.05 -10.44
N ALA A 81 1.87 18.27 -10.62
CA ALA A 81 1.94 18.99 -11.89
C ALA A 81 3.26 19.76 -12.07
N ASN A 82 3.90 20.16 -10.96
CA ASN A 82 5.06 21.06 -10.94
C ASN A 82 6.39 20.37 -10.57
N TYR A 83 6.41 19.05 -10.46
CA TYR A 83 7.61 18.25 -10.23
C TYR A 83 7.65 17.03 -11.15
N PRO A 84 8.84 16.47 -11.43
CA PRO A 84 8.94 15.18 -12.12
C PRO A 84 8.15 14.11 -11.37
N ASN A 85 7.48 13.21 -12.10
CA ASN A 85 6.79 12.07 -11.50
C ASN A 85 7.44 10.80 -11.99
N VAL A 86 7.72 9.90 -11.06
CA VAL A 86 8.17 8.54 -11.37
C VAL A 86 7.36 7.56 -10.54
N THR A 87 7.39 6.28 -10.92
CA THR A 87 6.80 5.22 -10.11
C THR A 87 7.88 4.43 -9.42
N ILE A 88 7.62 3.92 -8.23
CA ILE A 88 8.56 3.03 -7.56
C ILE A 88 8.80 1.79 -8.47
N PRO A 89 10.04 1.32 -8.63
CA PRO A 89 10.30 0.05 -9.33
C PRO A 89 9.49 -1.08 -8.69
N THR A 90 8.92 -1.95 -9.52
CA THR A 90 8.00 -3.02 -9.08
C THR A 90 8.33 -4.33 -9.78
N ASN A 91 7.73 -5.43 -9.32
CA ASN A 91 8.02 -6.81 -9.72
C ASN A 91 9.52 -7.17 -9.61
N LEU A 92 10.20 -6.63 -8.59
CA LEU A 92 11.58 -7.00 -8.31
C LEU A 92 11.61 -8.31 -7.53
N GLU A 93 12.52 -9.19 -7.93
CA GLU A 93 12.86 -10.36 -7.14
C GLU A 93 13.86 -9.97 -6.04
N VAL A 94 13.49 -10.28 -4.80
CA VAL A 94 14.28 -10.00 -3.61
C VAL A 94 14.75 -11.31 -2.99
N LYS A 95 15.84 -11.24 -2.21
CA LYS A 95 16.32 -12.36 -1.43
C LYS A 95 15.37 -12.65 -0.27
N ASP A 96 15.35 -13.89 0.21
CA ASP A 96 14.41 -14.34 1.25
C ASP A 96 14.54 -13.50 2.54
N GLU A 97 15.76 -13.18 2.95
CA GLU A 97 16.08 -12.39 4.15
C GLU A 97 15.49 -10.96 4.10
N THR A 98 15.13 -10.47 2.90
CA THR A 98 14.51 -9.15 2.73
C THR A 98 13.20 -9.04 3.49
N ARG A 99 12.50 -10.15 3.75
CA ARG A 99 11.24 -10.13 4.51
C ARG A 99 11.43 -9.59 5.94
N ASP A 100 12.58 -9.85 6.55
CA ASP A 100 12.90 -9.43 7.92
C ASP A 100 13.45 -7.99 7.95
N HIS A 101 13.93 -7.52 6.81
CA HIS A 101 14.57 -6.21 6.62
C HIS A 101 13.81 -5.31 5.62
N PHE A 102 12.51 -5.52 5.46
CA PHE A 102 11.74 -4.89 4.38
C PHE A 102 11.82 -3.36 4.41
N GLY A 103 11.77 -2.76 5.60
CA GLY A 103 11.90 -1.31 5.77
C GLY A 103 13.22 -0.79 5.18
N GLN A 104 14.34 -1.45 5.48
CA GLN A 104 15.69 -1.06 5.00
C GLN A 104 15.81 -1.24 3.49
N PHE A 105 15.30 -2.36 2.97
CA PHE A 105 15.18 -2.58 1.54
C PHE A 105 14.40 -1.45 0.87
N TYR A 106 13.20 -1.15 1.36
CA TYR A 106 12.32 -0.19 0.74
C TYR A 106 12.92 1.22 0.70
N VAL A 107 13.49 1.69 1.81
CA VAL A 107 14.13 3.01 1.85
C VAL A 107 15.35 3.08 0.94
N SER A 108 16.14 1.99 0.83
CA SER A 108 17.28 1.94 -0.10
C SER A 108 16.85 1.97 -1.57
N LEU A 109 15.73 1.31 -1.91
CA LEU A 109 15.15 1.35 -3.26
C LEU A 109 14.59 2.73 -3.59
N PHE A 110 13.90 3.35 -2.64
CA PHE A 110 13.36 4.69 -2.77
C PHE A 110 14.48 5.72 -2.94
N ASP A 111 15.54 5.66 -2.13
CA ASP A 111 16.69 6.55 -2.24
C ASP A 111 17.45 6.36 -3.56
N HIS A 112 17.61 5.11 -4.02
CA HIS A 112 18.14 4.82 -5.36
C HIS A 112 17.26 5.45 -6.46
N THR A 113 15.95 5.30 -6.35
CA THR A 113 14.98 5.86 -7.30
C THR A 113 15.09 7.38 -7.38
N LEU A 114 15.20 8.07 -6.24
CA LEU A 114 15.41 9.53 -6.19
C LEU A 114 16.80 9.95 -6.66
N GLY A 115 17.83 9.14 -6.41
CA GLY A 115 19.19 9.37 -6.91
C GLY A 115 19.26 9.38 -8.44
N GLN A 116 18.44 8.54 -9.09
CA GLN A 116 18.28 8.52 -10.56
C GLN A 116 17.30 9.59 -11.06
N ASN A 117 16.40 10.09 -10.20
CA ASN A 117 15.34 11.02 -10.56
C ASN A 117 15.27 12.19 -9.56
N PRO A 118 16.21 13.15 -9.63
CA PRO A 118 16.27 14.25 -8.68
C PRO A 118 14.97 15.03 -8.61
N LYS A 119 14.50 15.32 -7.39
CA LYS A 119 13.26 16.08 -7.09
C LYS A 119 11.96 15.42 -7.56
N ALA A 120 12.00 14.16 -7.98
CA ALA A 120 10.79 13.48 -8.40
C ALA A 120 9.88 13.18 -7.20
N VAL A 121 8.57 13.19 -7.43
CA VAL A 121 7.58 12.59 -6.52
C VAL A 121 7.27 11.20 -7.02
N VAL A 122 7.40 10.22 -6.12
CA VAL A 122 7.28 8.80 -6.45
C VAL A 122 5.84 8.34 -6.20
N THR A 123 5.19 7.79 -7.22
CA THR A 123 3.94 7.05 -7.04
C THR A 123 4.27 5.63 -6.57
N GLU A 124 3.76 5.26 -5.40
CA GLU A 124 3.97 3.94 -4.78
C GLU A 124 2.74 3.02 -4.95
N TYR A 125 1.57 3.63 -5.11
CA TYR A 125 0.29 2.92 -5.27
C TYR A 125 -0.71 3.78 -6.04
N ALA A 126 -1.47 3.16 -6.95
CA ALA A 126 -2.64 3.74 -7.59
C ALA A 126 -3.62 2.62 -7.99
N TRP A 127 -4.70 2.45 -7.24
CA TRP A 127 -5.70 1.39 -7.46
C TRP A 127 -7.09 1.86 -7.04
N SER A 128 -8.15 1.16 -7.51
CA SER A 128 -9.49 1.28 -6.91
C SER A 128 -9.42 1.22 -5.37
N ALA A 129 -10.21 2.04 -4.69
CA ALA A 129 -10.33 1.99 -3.23
C ALA A 129 -11.10 0.75 -2.75
N SER A 130 -11.88 0.11 -3.62
CA SER A 130 -12.69 -1.09 -3.30
C SER A 130 -11.97 -2.43 -3.54
N SER A 131 -10.76 -2.43 -4.10
CA SER A 131 -10.06 -3.67 -4.41
C SER A 131 -8.54 -3.50 -4.48
N CYS A 132 -7.84 -4.62 -4.54
CA CYS A 132 -6.40 -4.76 -4.80
C CYS A 132 -6.11 -6.20 -5.24
N ASP A 133 -4.96 -6.45 -5.88
CA ASP A 133 -4.49 -7.82 -6.12
C ASP A 133 -2.95 -7.92 -6.21
N PRO A 134 -2.26 -8.54 -5.24
CA PRO A 134 -2.84 -9.10 -4.02
C PRO A 134 -3.16 -8.01 -2.98
N CYS A 135 -4.10 -8.29 -2.08
CA CYS A 135 -4.47 -7.40 -0.97
C CYS A 135 -3.79 -7.85 0.34
N PRO A 136 -2.91 -7.03 0.95
CA PRO A 136 -2.36 -7.32 2.28
C PRO A 136 -3.36 -7.09 3.41
N GLU A 137 -4.34 -6.22 3.19
CA GLU A 137 -5.47 -5.96 4.08
C GLU A 137 -6.75 -5.82 3.23
N PRO A 138 -7.94 -5.96 3.85
CA PRO A 138 -9.19 -5.62 3.18
C PRO A 138 -9.14 -4.22 2.54
N ALA A 139 -9.81 -4.07 1.40
CA ALA A 139 -9.95 -2.77 0.74
C ALA A 139 -10.79 -1.80 1.58
N LEU A 140 -10.74 -0.51 1.23
CA LEU A 140 -11.41 0.54 1.99
C LEU A 140 -12.92 0.36 1.99
N THR A 141 -13.50 0.42 3.19
CA THR A 141 -14.93 0.39 3.44
C THR A 141 -15.56 1.76 3.24
N LEU A 142 -16.89 1.80 3.10
CA LEU A 142 -17.62 3.06 3.06
C LEU A 142 -17.44 3.89 4.35
N GLU A 143 -17.40 3.24 5.51
CA GLU A 143 -17.22 3.92 6.80
C GLU A 143 -15.87 4.62 6.90
N GLU A 144 -14.80 3.97 6.42
CA GLU A 144 -13.47 4.57 6.34
C GLU A 144 -13.47 5.76 5.37
N LEU A 145 -14.10 5.65 4.20
CA LEU A 145 -14.20 6.77 3.26
C LEU A 145 -15.01 7.94 3.83
N VAL A 146 -16.11 7.67 4.54
CA VAL A 146 -16.88 8.71 5.25
C VAL A 146 -16.00 9.39 6.30
N THR A 147 -15.20 8.63 7.05
CA THR A 147 -14.24 9.18 8.01
C THR A 147 -13.22 10.10 7.31
N LEU A 148 -12.75 9.70 6.13
CA LEU A 148 -11.78 10.43 5.30
C LEU A 148 -12.38 11.62 4.53
N GLY A 149 -13.69 11.85 4.60
CA GLY A 149 -14.32 13.07 4.06
C GLY A 149 -15.21 12.88 2.84
N VAL A 150 -15.61 11.65 2.48
CA VAL A 150 -16.60 11.44 1.41
C VAL A 150 -17.94 12.14 1.73
N ASP A 151 -18.26 12.32 3.00
CA ASP A 151 -19.50 12.93 3.50
C ASP A 151 -19.69 14.40 3.11
N VAL A 152 -18.59 15.12 2.90
CA VAL A 152 -18.61 16.55 2.54
C VAL A 152 -18.53 16.79 1.03
N LEU A 153 -18.39 15.75 0.21
CA LEU A 153 -18.35 15.91 -1.24
C LEU A 153 -19.74 16.22 -1.81
N PRO A 154 -19.89 17.17 -2.74
CA PRO A 154 -21.18 17.54 -3.31
C PRO A 154 -21.99 16.36 -3.87
N THR A 155 -21.32 15.34 -4.45
CA THR A 155 -21.96 14.13 -4.98
C THR A 155 -22.66 13.28 -3.92
N TYR A 156 -22.16 13.30 -2.69
CA TYR A 156 -22.69 12.48 -1.59
C TYR A 156 -23.24 13.29 -0.42
N ALA A 157 -23.28 14.62 -0.54
CA ALA A 157 -23.82 15.51 0.46
C ALA A 157 -25.27 15.11 0.82
N GLY A 158 -25.53 14.98 2.13
CA GLY A 158 -26.83 14.57 2.65
C GLY A 158 -27.16 13.07 2.54
N LYS A 159 -26.26 12.24 1.97
CA LYS A 159 -26.41 10.77 1.99
C LYS A 159 -25.92 10.15 3.30
N PHE A 160 -25.09 10.86 4.04
CA PHE A 160 -24.49 10.42 5.30
C PHE A 160 -24.84 11.44 6.39
N GLY A 161 -25.30 10.96 7.55
CA GLY A 161 -25.66 11.83 8.67
C GLY A 161 -26.41 11.10 9.79
N PRO A 162 -26.62 11.77 10.93
CA PRO A 162 -27.37 11.20 12.05
C PRO A 162 -28.80 10.82 11.60
N ASN A 163 -29.18 9.56 11.78
CA ASN A 163 -30.46 8.96 11.35
C ASN A 163 -30.66 8.80 9.83
N ALA A 164 -29.63 9.01 9.01
CA ALA A 164 -29.71 8.66 7.60
C ALA A 164 -29.74 7.13 7.46
N LYS A 165 -30.75 6.59 6.78
CA LYS A 165 -30.72 5.19 6.32
C LYS A 165 -29.78 5.13 5.13
N VAL A 166 -28.56 4.65 5.35
CA VAL A 166 -27.59 4.43 4.28
C VAL A 166 -28.08 3.26 3.44
N ASP A 167 -28.29 3.52 2.15
CA ASP A 167 -28.66 2.48 1.19
C ASP A 167 -27.51 1.46 1.07
N GLU A 168 -27.83 0.17 1.14
CA GLU A 168 -26.84 -0.91 1.12
C GLU A 168 -26.01 -0.91 -0.17
N SER A 169 -26.58 -0.45 -1.30
CA SER A 169 -25.84 -0.31 -2.56
C SER A 169 -24.68 0.69 -2.48
N LEU A 170 -24.71 1.64 -1.53
CA LEU A 170 -23.63 2.60 -1.32
C LEU A 170 -22.38 1.95 -0.71
N GLN A 171 -22.54 0.83 -0.01
CA GLN A 171 -21.42 0.09 0.58
C GLN A 171 -20.41 -0.37 -0.47
N TRP A 172 -20.89 -0.69 -1.68
CA TRP A 172 -20.07 -1.18 -2.78
C TRP A 172 -19.80 -0.11 -3.86
N SER A 173 -20.81 0.70 -4.19
CA SER A 173 -20.70 1.70 -5.26
C SER A 173 -19.77 2.85 -4.89
N VAL A 174 -19.83 3.34 -3.64
CA VAL A 174 -19.01 4.49 -3.23
C VAL A 174 -17.53 4.11 -3.21
N PRO A 175 -17.05 3.03 -2.56
CA PRO A 175 -15.64 2.68 -2.65
C PRO A 175 -15.13 2.43 -4.07
N SER A 176 -15.97 1.85 -4.94
CA SER A 176 -15.61 1.57 -6.33
C SER A 176 -15.51 2.82 -7.21
N ASP A 177 -16.14 3.93 -6.80
CA ASP A 177 -16.02 5.22 -7.47
C ASP A 177 -14.64 5.87 -7.25
N PHE A 178 -13.85 5.43 -6.26
CA PHE A 178 -12.60 6.09 -5.88
C PHE A 178 -11.36 5.32 -6.30
N VAL A 179 -10.32 6.06 -6.65
CA VAL A 179 -8.95 5.57 -6.78
C VAL A 179 -8.16 6.13 -5.62
N LEU A 180 -7.49 5.26 -4.88
CA LEU A 180 -6.49 5.62 -3.89
C LEU A 180 -5.14 5.76 -4.59
N THR A 181 -4.55 6.95 -4.53
CA THR A 181 -3.17 7.21 -4.97
C THR A 181 -2.30 7.49 -3.77
N ARG A 182 -1.14 6.83 -3.69
CA ARG A 182 -0.09 7.11 -2.70
C ARG A 182 1.12 7.70 -3.39
N LEU A 183 1.42 8.94 -3.05
CA LEU A 183 2.60 9.69 -3.51
C LEU A 183 3.59 9.83 -2.36
N HIS A 184 4.87 9.76 -2.68
CA HIS A 184 5.96 9.91 -1.73
C HIS A 184 6.98 10.91 -2.26
N ALA A 185 7.10 12.03 -1.56
CA ALA A 185 8.12 13.04 -1.79
C ALA A 185 9.12 13.01 -0.63
N ARG A 186 10.40 13.22 -0.93
CA ARG A 186 11.43 13.43 0.09
C ARG A 186 12.06 14.78 -0.12
N TYR A 187 12.21 15.54 0.96
CA TYR A 187 12.70 16.90 0.88
C TYR A 187 13.56 17.30 2.06
N ASP A 188 14.38 18.29 1.84
CA ASP A 188 15.20 18.99 2.81
C ASP A 188 15.07 20.49 2.55
N ALA A 189 15.76 21.32 3.35
CA ALA A 189 15.73 22.77 3.24
C ALA A 189 16.15 23.32 1.85
N SER A 190 16.78 22.51 1.00
CA SER A 190 17.30 22.88 -0.32
C SER A 190 16.58 22.26 -1.52
N SER A 191 15.73 21.22 -1.33
CA SER A 191 15.23 20.41 -2.46
C SER A 191 13.81 20.73 -2.95
N LEU A 192 12.87 21.14 -2.11
CA LEU A 192 11.53 21.59 -2.54
C LEU A 192 11.39 23.12 -2.39
N GLY A 193 11.33 23.82 -3.53
CA GLY A 193 11.20 25.28 -3.58
C GLY A 193 9.76 25.80 -3.64
N GLU A 194 8.78 24.95 -3.97
CA GLU A 194 7.39 25.33 -4.22
C GLU A 194 6.41 24.38 -3.51
N ASP A 195 5.16 24.80 -3.39
CA ASP A 195 4.08 23.94 -2.89
C ASP A 195 3.78 22.83 -3.92
N LEU A 196 3.31 21.66 -3.48
CA LEU A 196 2.94 20.59 -4.41
C LEU A 196 1.60 20.93 -5.05
N VAL A 197 1.56 21.05 -6.37
CA VAL A 197 0.31 21.23 -7.12
C VAL A 197 -0.09 19.89 -7.69
N PHE A 198 -1.32 19.46 -7.49
CA PHE A 198 -1.80 18.17 -7.99
C PHE A 198 -2.64 18.34 -9.26
N ALA A 199 -2.53 17.36 -10.15
CA ALA A 199 -3.36 17.25 -11.34
C ALA A 199 -3.79 15.79 -11.54
N GLU A 200 -4.95 15.62 -12.18
CA GLU A 200 -5.40 14.31 -12.65
C GLU A 200 -4.38 13.71 -13.61
N ALA A 201 -4.26 12.40 -13.57
CA ALA A 201 -3.29 11.69 -14.40
C ALA A 201 -3.90 10.44 -15.03
N PRO A 202 -3.47 10.07 -16.25
CA PRO A 202 -3.94 8.86 -16.90
C PRO A 202 -3.72 7.62 -16.03
N ALA A 203 -4.62 6.64 -16.18
CA ALA A 203 -4.52 5.41 -15.44
C ALA A 203 -3.22 4.66 -15.75
N ILE A 204 -2.71 3.94 -14.75
CA ILE A 204 -1.50 3.13 -14.85
C ILE A 204 -1.74 1.75 -14.25
N ALA A 205 -0.95 0.78 -14.69
CA ALA A 205 -0.88 -0.53 -14.06
C ALA A 205 0.57 -0.97 -13.86
N GLY A 206 0.80 -1.84 -12.87
CA GLY A 206 2.13 -2.33 -12.54
C GLY A 206 2.12 -3.15 -11.26
N GLY A 207 3.10 -4.04 -11.09
CA GLY A 207 3.15 -4.91 -9.92
C GLY A 207 2.20 -6.11 -9.96
N ARG A 208 1.70 -6.47 -11.16
CA ARG A 208 0.74 -7.57 -11.35
C ARG A 208 1.40 -8.84 -11.90
N GLU A 209 2.73 -8.87 -11.99
CA GLU A 209 3.49 -9.90 -12.69
C GLU A 209 3.00 -10.16 -14.13
N PHE A 210 2.56 -9.11 -14.84
CA PHE A 210 2.13 -9.22 -16.23
C PHE A 210 3.35 -9.27 -17.18
N LEU A 211 3.44 -10.34 -17.97
CA LEU A 211 4.44 -10.46 -19.04
C LEU A 211 4.09 -9.53 -20.20
N GLN A 212 5.05 -8.70 -20.57
CA GLN A 212 4.99 -7.83 -21.74
C GLN A 212 5.28 -8.62 -23.02
N GLU A 213 5.07 -8.00 -24.18
CA GLU A 213 5.30 -8.61 -25.50
C GLU A 213 6.74 -9.09 -25.71
N ASP A 214 7.71 -8.50 -25.02
CA ASP A 214 9.13 -8.89 -25.06
C ASP A 214 9.48 -10.08 -24.14
N GLY A 215 8.48 -10.68 -23.50
CA GLY A 215 8.63 -11.81 -22.59
C GLY A 215 9.20 -11.43 -21.22
N LYS A 216 9.28 -10.14 -20.88
CA LYS A 216 9.71 -9.68 -19.56
C LYS A 216 8.53 -9.18 -18.73
N LEU A 217 8.67 -9.23 -17.41
CA LEU A 217 7.70 -8.64 -16.50
C LEU A 217 7.75 -7.11 -16.59
N GLU A 218 6.62 -6.45 -16.34
CA GLU A 218 6.57 -4.99 -16.15
C GLU A 218 7.46 -4.57 -14.96
N GLN A 219 8.38 -3.62 -15.15
CA GLN A 219 9.38 -3.20 -14.14
C GLN A 219 9.10 -1.78 -13.57
N GLY A 220 7.86 -1.32 -13.74
CA GLY A 220 7.36 -0.01 -13.33
C GLY A 220 5.89 0.13 -13.72
N ALA A 221 5.41 1.35 -13.85
CA ALA A 221 4.07 1.61 -14.37
C ALA A 221 4.02 1.55 -15.90
N VAL A 222 3.02 0.83 -16.42
CA VAL A 222 2.60 0.85 -17.82
C VAL A 222 1.34 1.73 -17.93
N PRO A 223 1.30 2.69 -18.87
CA PRO A 223 0.09 3.48 -19.13
C PRO A 223 -1.11 2.60 -19.49
N GLN A 224 -2.29 2.96 -18.99
CA GLN A 224 -3.58 2.31 -19.29
C GLN A 224 -4.60 3.35 -19.78
N PRO A 225 -4.43 3.94 -20.99
CA PRO A 225 -5.36 4.97 -21.49
C PRO A 225 -6.80 4.42 -21.58
N GLY A 226 -7.74 5.05 -20.87
CA GLY A 226 -9.13 4.59 -20.80
C GLY A 226 -9.36 3.31 -19.99
N GLY A 227 -8.31 2.76 -19.37
CA GLY A 227 -8.39 1.60 -18.47
C GLY A 227 -8.51 1.99 -17.00
N SER A 228 -8.37 1.00 -16.13
CA SER A 228 -8.40 1.16 -14.68
C SER A 228 -6.99 1.30 -14.08
N ASN A 229 -6.90 2.01 -12.96
CA ASN A 229 -5.69 2.07 -12.14
C ASN A 229 -5.49 0.75 -11.41
N ASN A 230 -4.36 0.09 -11.65
CA ASN A 230 -3.97 -1.17 -11.00
C ASN A 230 -2.44 -1.22 -10.79
N PHE A 231 -1.89 -0.18 -10.17
CA PHE A 231 -0.46 -0.06 -9.90
C PHE A 231 -0.16 -0.22 -8.41
N GLN A 232 0.82 -1.06 -8.10
CA GLN A 232 1.41 -1.15 -6.76
C GLN A 232 2.88 -1.56 -6.82
N GLY A 233 3.66 -1.08 -5.83
CA GLY A 233 4.98 -1.62 -5.55
C GLY A 233 4.87 -3.06 -5.03
N ARG A 234 5.39 -4.03 -5.79
CA ARG A 234 5.38 -5.45 -5.46
C ARG A 234 6.79 -6.02 -5.54
N TYR A 235 7.17 -6.76 -4.50
CA TYR A 235 8.49 -7.37 -4.36
C TYR A 235 8.32 -8.83 -4.03
N ILE A 236 9.06 -9.68 -4.73
CA ILE A 236 8.74 -11.10 -4.87
C ILE A 236 9.89 -11.93 -4.33
N ILE A 237 9.58 -12.79 -3.37
CA ILE A 237 10.43 -13.92 -3.02
C ILE A 237 9.88 -15.12 -3.78
N ARG A 238 10.70 -15.71 -4.65
CA ARG A 238 10.32 -16.93 -5.37
C ARG A 238 10.83 -18.13 -4.60
N HIS A 239 9.96 -19.12 -4.39
CA HIS A 239 10.32 -20.41 -3.81
C HIS A 239 10.31 -21.46 -4.93
N PRO A 240 11.48 -21.81 -5.52
CA PRO A 240 11.54 -22.85 -6.53
C PRO A 240 11.13 -24.21 -5.95
N TRP A 241 10.56 -25.08 -6.78
CA TRP A 241 10.30 -26.46 -6.39
C TRP A 241 11.61 -27.17 -6.01
N THR A 242 11.71 -27.63 -4.76
CA THR A 242 12.86 -28.35 -4.21
C THR A 242 12.64 -29.87 -4.11
N GLY A 243 11.40 -30.33 -4.32
CA GLY A 243 11.06 -31.75 -4.30
C GLY A 243 11.54 -32.52 -5.53
N ALA A 244 11.34 -33.82 -5.53
CA ALA A 244 11.61 -34.66 -6.69
C ALA A 244 10.69 -34.25 -7.87
N ILE A 245 11.27 -34.16 -9.07
CA ILE A 245 10.51 -33.89 -10.30
C ILE A 245 10.21 -35.23 -10.96
N ALA A 246 8.96 -35.69 -10.83
CA ALA A 246 8.53 -37.00 -11.32
C ALA A 246 7.90 -36.96 -12.73
N CYS A 247 7.58 -35.77 -13.27
CA CYS A 247 7.00 -35.64 -14.59
C CYS A 247 8.07 -35.70 -15.70
N GLU A 248 7.73 -36.31 -16.84
CA GLU A 248 8.65 -36.49 -17.96
C GLU A 248 9.08 -35.15 -18.60
N ASN A 249 8.18 -34.16 -18.62
CA ASN A 249 8.39 -32.85 -19.24
C ASN A 249 8.07 -31.71 -18.26
N PRO A 250 8.95 -31.41 -17.28
CA PRO A 250 8.68 -30.39 -16.29
C PRO A 250 8.61 -29.00 -16.90
N GLN A 251 7.48 -28.32 -16.67
CA GLN A 251 7.32 -26.91 -16.99
C GLN A 251 7.88 -26.07 -15.85
N ARG A 252 8.94 -25.30 -16.12
CA ARG A 252 9.56 -24.38 -15.16
C ARG A 252 9.11 -22.94 -15.44
N GLY A 253 9.25 -22.08 -14.43
CA GLY A 253 8.86 -20.66 -14.56
C GLY A 253 7.37 -20.40 -14.47
N VAL A 254 6.56 -21.42 -14.16
CA VAL A 254 5.15 -21.28 -13.82
C VAL A 254 5.05 -21.15 -12.31
N TRP A 255 4.56 -20.00 -11.84
CA TRP A 255 4.48 -19.65 -10.43
C TRP A 255 3.02 -19.68 -9.94
N GLY A 256 2.82 -20.10 -8.69
CA GLY A 256 1.50 -20.21 -8.07
C GLY A 256 1.62 -20.56 -6.59
N GLY A 257 0.50 -20.87 -5.95
CA GLY A 257 0.48 -21.34 -4.57
C GLY A 257 1.25 -22.66 -4.39
N PRO A 258 1.56 -23.04 -3.13
CA PRO A 258 2.25 -24.29 -2.81
C PRO A 258 1.57 -25.49 -3.50
N PRO A 259 2.30 -26.47 -4.06
CA PRO A 259 1.66 -27.58 -4.78
C PRO A 259 0.71 -28.45 -3.95
N GLU A 260 0.92 -28.50 -2.63
CA GLU A 260 0.05 -29.18 -1.65
C GLU A 260 -1.22 -28.38 -1.35
N ASP A 261 -1.19 -27.06 -1.52
CA ASP A 261 -2.32 -26.16 -1.39
C ASP A 261 -2.31 -25.15 -2.55
N ARG A 262 -2.67 -25.63 -3.75
CA ARG A 262 -2.66 -24.82 -4.98
C ARG A 262 -3.61 -23.64 -4.93
N GLN A 263 -4.59 -23.69 -4.03
CA GLN A 263 -5.60 -22.64 -3.81
C GLN A 263 -5.20 -21.71 -2.67
N GLY A 264 -4.25 -22.15 -1.83
CA GLY A 264 -3.60 -21.35 -0.81
C GLY A 264 -2.98 -20.10 -1.41
N LYS A 265 -3.60 -18.96 -1.09
CA LYS A 265 -3.03 -17.66 -1.38
C LYS A 265 -2.13 -17.30 -0.20
N PRO A 266 -0.80 -17.25 -0.35
CA PRO A 266 0.03 -16.69 0.70
C PRO A 266 -0.45 -15.26 0.96
N THR A 267 -0.85 -14.99 2.21
CA THR A 267 -1.29 -13.65 2.60
C THR A 267 -0.07 -12.73 2.56
N PRO A 268 -0.03 -11.69 1.70
CA PRO A 268 1.10 -10.79 1.69
C PRO A 268 1.20 -10.11 3.05
N THR A 269 2.41 -10.07 3.59
CA THR A 269 2.67 -9.39 4.85
C THR A 269 2.76 -7.88 4.61
N LEU A 270 2.06 -7.10 5.42
CA LEU A 270 2.17 -5.65 5.39
C LEU A 270 3.59 -5.21 5.71
N ALA A 271 4.13 -4.35 4.85
CA ALA A 271 5.31 -3.58 5.15
C ALA A 271 5.01 -2.61 6.31
N ARG A 272 5.54 -2.92 7.50
CA ARG A 272 5.53 -2.01 8.65
C ARG A 272 6.90 -1.35 8.78
N ARG A 273 6.96 -0.25 9.54
CA ARG A 273 8.23 0.40 9.95
C ARG A 273 9.07 0.95 8.78
N ALA A 274 8.50 1.74 7.86
CA ALA A 274 9.32 2.47 6.86
C ALA A 274 9.82 3.84 7.39
N ALA A 275 9.22 4.35 8.48
CA ALA A 275 9.58 5.63 9.07
C ALA A 275 10.61 5.48 10.19
N GLY A 276 11.72 6.21 10.09
CA GLY A 276 12.81 6.18 11.07
C GLY A 276 13.74 4.96 10.92
N VAL A 277 13.72 4.31 9.76
CA VAL A 277 14.61 3.19 9.44
C VAL A 277 16.01 3.70 9.15
N ASP A 278 17.01 2.91 9.54
CA ASP A 278 18.38 3.14 9.09
C ASP A 278 18.49 3.04 7.56
N ARG A 279 19.01 4.09 6.93
CA ARG A 279 19.15 4.22 5.47
C ARG A 279 20.56 3.88 4.98
N SER A 280 21.42 3.35 5.85
CA SER A 280 22.81 3.04 5.49
C SER A 280 22.96 1.75 4.67
N ALA A 281 21.94 0.87 4.69
CA ALA A 281 21.97 -0.39 3.98
C ALA A 281 22.00 -0.20 2.45
N SER A 282 22.79 -1.02 1.78
CA SER A 282 22.93 -0.98 0.31
C SER A 282 21.82 -1.78 -0.37
N LEU A 283 21.15 -1.20 -1.35
CA LEU A 283 20.08 -1.86 -2.11
C LEU A 283 20.50 -3.23 -2.68
N GLY A 284 21.75 -3.34 -3.13
CA GLY A 284 22.32 -4.56 -3.69
C GLY A 284 22.38 -5.76 -2.73
N SER A 285 22.27 -5.54 -1.41
CA SER A 285 22.25 -6.64 -0.44
C SER A 285 20.88 -7.33 -0.35
N PHE A 286 19.80 -6.69 -0.84
CA PHE A 286 18.42 -7.17 -0.73
C PHE A 286 17.87 -7.80 -2.01
N VAL A 287 18.38 -7.40 -3.18
CA VAL A 287 17.85 -7.85 -4.47
C VAL A 287 18.63 -9.04 -5.06
N THR A 288 17.98 -9.84 -5.91
CA THR A 288 18.64 -10.94 -6.64
C THR A 288 19.60 -10.41 -7.72
N ALA A 289 20.33 -11.31 -8.40
CA ALA A 289 21.23 -10.95 -9.50
C ALA A 289 20.51 -10.25 -10.65
N GLU A 290 19.38 -10.83 -11.05
CA GLU A 290 18.49 -10.32 -12.09
C GLU A 290 18.02 -8.90 -11.74
N SER A 291 17.53 -8.72 -10.51
CA SER A 291 17.01 -7.42 -10.06
C SER A 291 18.12 -6.39 -9.84
N SER A 292 19.33 -6.82 -9.43
CA SER A 292 20.50 -5.95 -9.34
C SER A 292 20.89 -5.39 -10.71
N LYS A 293 20.92 -6.26 -11.74
CA LYS A 293 21.20 -5.87 -13.12
C LYS A 293 20.15 -4.90 -13.67
N LEU A 294 18.88 -5.17 -13.37
CA LEU A 294 17.77 -4.29 -13.75
C LEU A 294 17.93 -2.89 -13.15
N LEU A 295 18.24 -2.82 -11.86
CA LEU A 295 18.36 -1.56 -11.14
C LEU A 295 19.69 -0.83 -11.40
N GLY A 296 20.65 -1.48 -12.07
CA GLY A 296 21.99 -0.95 -12.30
C GLY A 296 22.81 -0.85 -11.00
N VAL A 297 22.56 -1.72 -10.03
CA VAL A 297 23.29 -1.76 -8.74
C VAL A 297 24.20 -2.98 -8.66
N THR A 298 25.31 -2.84 -7.92
CA THR A 298 26.19 -3.97 -7.63
C THR A 298 25.52 -4.89 -6.61
N MET A 299 25.36 -6.16 -6.96
CA MET A 299 24.89 -7.17 -6.00
C MET A 299 25.92 -7.34 -4.88
N LEU A 300 25.44 -7.41 -3.64
CA LEU A 300 26.24 -7.68 -2.45
C LEU A 300 25.68 -8.91 -1.74
N ASP A 301 26.44 -9.51 -0.84
CA ASP A 301 25.90 -10.54 0.06
C ASP A 301 24.80 -9.94 0.96
N ALA A 302 23.93 -10.81 1.49
CA ALA A 302 22.88 -10.36 2.43
C ALA A 302 23.52 -9.63 3.63
N PRO A 303 22.88 -8.58 4.17
CA PRO A 303 23.42 -7.93 5.36
C PRO A 303 23.49 -8.97 6.48
N ALA A 304 24.59 -8.99 7.23
CA ALA A 304 24.72 -9.88 8.37
C ALA A 304 23.54 -9.60 9.33
N ALA A 305 22.83 -10.65 9.75
CA ALA A 305 21.80 -10.53 10.77
C ALA A 305 22.42 -9.87 12.00
N ASP A 306 21.98 -8.65 12.31
CA ASP A 306 22.48 -7.94 13.46
C ASP A 306 22.08 -8.76 14.69
N SER A 307 23.07 -9.27 15.42
CA SER A 307 22.88 -10.06 16.64
C SER A 307 22.61 -9.12 17.83
N GLY A 308 21.68 -8.19 17.61
CA GLY A 308 21.12 -7.30 18.62
C GLY A 308 19.93 -7.97 19.29
N ASP A 309 20.16 -8.45 20.51
CA ASP A 309 19.15 -8.90 21.46
C ASP A 309 17.91 -7.98 21.49
N GLY A 310 16.73 -8.54 21.17
CA GLY A 310 15.47 -7.81 21.03
C GLY A 310 14.36 -8.72 20.48
N GLY A 311 13.95 -9.69 21.30
CA GLY A 311 13.26 -10.91 20.87
C GLY A 311 11.80 -10.83 20.42
N GLY A 312 11.35 -11.99 19.91
CA GLY A 312 9.97 -12.43 19.92
C GLY A 312 9.29 -12.48 18.56
N ALA A 313 9.55 -13.53 17.77
CA ALA A 313 8.57 -14.03 16.82
C ALA A 313 7.38 -14.57 17.64
N ASP A 314 6.19 -14.01 17.45
CA ASP A 314 4.97 -14.52 18.07
C ASP A 314 4.20 -15.34 17.02
N ASP A 315 4.53 -16.63 16.97
CA ASP A 315 3.74 -17.66 16.30
C ASP A 315 2.59 -18.07 17.24
N GLY A 316 1.45 -17.40 17.10
CA GLY A 316 0.23 -17.73 17.82
C GLY A 316 -0.68 -18.65 17.03
N ALA A 317 -0.28 -19.92 16.85
CA ALA A 317 -1.19 -21.00 16.48
C ALA A 317 -1.44 -21.86 17.72
N ASP A 318 -2.62 -21.73 18.33
CA ASP A 318 -3.11 -22.76 19.24
C ASP A 318 -4.63 -22.88 19.17
N GLY A 319 -5.06 -24.10 18.84
CA GLY A 319 -6.44 -24.53 18.83
C GLY A 319 -6.98 -24.73 20.23
N ALA A 320 -8.20 -24.26 20.47
CA ALA A 320 -8.99 -24.66 21.62
C ALA A 320 -10.03 -25.69 21.16
N LYS A 321 -9.86 -26.91 21.65
CA LYS A 321 -10.86 -27.98 21.63
C LYS A 321 -12.02 -27.64 22.56
N ASP A 322 -13.17 -28.19 22.19
CA ASP A 322 -14.42 -28.25 22.93
C ASP A 322 -14.25 -28.57 24.42
N GLU A 323 -14.97 -27.83 25.27
CA GLU A 323 -15.57 -28.39 26.47
C GLU A 323 -17.02 -27.90 26.63
N GLU A 324 -17.85 -28.88 26.90
CA GLU A 324 -19.30 -28.94 26.93
C GLU A 324 -19.87 -28.33 28.22
N ALA A 325 -20.90 -27.49 28.11
CA ALA A 325 -21.76 -27.14 29.24
C ALA A 325 -23.23 -27.00 28.79
N THR A 326 -23.96 -28.07 29.02
CA THR A 326 -25.41 -28.23 28.87
C THR A 326 -26.19 -27.29 29.80
N LYS A 327 -27.21 -26.59 29.27
CA LYS A 327 -28.54 -26.42 29.93
C LYS A 327 -29.59 -25.77 29.02
N THR A 328 -30.47 -26.64 28.51
CA THR A 328 -31.94 -26.61 28.55
C THR A 328 -32.74 -25.42 27.98
N GLU A 329 -33.40 -25.74 26.84
CA GLU A 329 -34.78 -25.45 26.39
C GLU A 329 -35.43 -24.08 26.60
N GLU A 330 -35.89 -23.45 25.51
CA GLU A 330 -37.34 -23.34 25.25
C GLU A 330 -37.62 -23.12 23.75
N SER A 331 -38.61 -23.84 23.24
CA SER A 331 -39.05 -23.96 21.86
C SER A 331 -40.01 -22.86 21.42
N ALA A 332 -39.89 -22.36 20.18
CA ALA A 332 -41.02 -21.85 19.41
C ALA A 332 -40.86 -22.18 17.92
N LYS A 333 -41.83 -22.92 17.38
CA LYS A 333 -42.00 -23.32 15.97
C LYS A 333 -42.63 -22.22 15.13
N THR A 334 -42.49 -22.40 13.80
CA THR A 334 -43.26 -21.94 12.60
C THR A 334 -42.45 -21.00 11.68
N ASP A 335 -42.44 -21.11 10.35
CA ASP A 335 -42.92 -22.08 9.36
C ASP A 335 -42.04 -21.92 8.10
N ALA A 336 -41.88 -23.00 7.35
CA ALA A 336 -41.08 -23.07 6.11
C ALA A 336 -41.93 -22.88 4.85
N ALA A 337 -41.31 -22.34 3.77
CA ALA A 337 -41.39 -22.77 2.35
C ALA A 337 -40.76 -21.70 1.41
N PRO A 338 -40.39 -22.02 0.15
CA PRO A 338 -39.34 -22.96 -0.25
C PRO A 338 -38.35 -22.38 -1.31
N GLU A 339 -37.17 -22.97 -1.41
CA GLU A 339 -36.22 -22.81 -2.54
C GLU A 339 -36.74 -23.47 -3.84
N PRO A 340 -36.42 -22.94 -5.04
CA PRO A 340 -36.55 -23.69 -6.28
C PRO A 340 -35.27 -24.44 -6.65
N ALA A 341 -35.49 -25.62 -7.23
CA ALA A 341 -34.56 -26.70 -7.45
C ALA A 341 -33.47 -26.47 -8.52
N ALA A 342 -32.39 -27.22 -8.34
CA ALA A 342 -31.32 -27.48 -9.29
C ALA A 342 -31.81 -28.22 -10.54
N ASP A 343 -31.26 -27.84 -11.69
CA ASP A 343 -31.34 -28.63 -12.92
C ASP A 343 -29.94 -29.06 -13.39
N LYS A 344 -29.86 -30.29 -13.87
CA LYS A 344 -28.64 -31.07 -14.09
C LYS A 344 -27.96 -30.74 -15.43
N ALA A 345 -26.63 -30.88 -15.43
CA ALA A 345 -25.74 -30.87 -16.59
C ALA A 345 -26.09 -31.92 -17.67
N PRO A 346 -25.45 -31.85 -18.84
CA PRO A 346 -24.35 -32.80 -19.03
C PRO A 346 -23.07 -32.24 -19.67
N GLN A 347 -21.98 -32.95 -19.35
CA GLN A 347 -20.63 -32.86 -19.90
C GLN A 347 -20.60 -33.08 -21.41
N GLU A 348 -19.70 -32.37 -22.09
CA GLU A 348 -19.15 -32.82 -23.37
C GLU A 348 -17.63 -32.55 -23.40
N LYS A 349 -16.89 -33.58 -23.77
CA LYS A 349 -15.44 -33.61 -24.05
C LYS A 349 -15.24 -33.77 -25.56
N ALA A 350 -14.03 -33.43 -26.02
CA ALA A 350 -13.38 -33.61 -27.33
C ALA A 350 -13.38 -32.33 -28.18
N ASP A 351 -12.27 -31.89 -28.80
CA ASP A 351 -10.94 -32.45 -29.06
C ASP A 351 -9.82 -31.42 -28.80
#